data_AF-A0A382KFX3-F1
#
_entry.id   AF-A0A382KFX3-F1
#
_cell.length_a   1.000
_cell.length_b   1.000
_cell.length_c   1.000
_cell.angle_alpha   90.00
_cell.angle_beta   90.00
_cell.angle_gamma   90.00
#
_symmetry.space_group_name_H-M   'P 1'
#
loop_
_entity.id
_entity.type
_entity.pdbx_description
1 polymer ?
#
loop_
_entity_poly.entity_id
_entity_poly.type
_entity_poly.pdbx_seq_one_letter_code
_entity_poly.pdbx_strand_id
1 'polypeptide(L)'
;EIYEAQMLLNRFSYHVGSPNGQWTSATQSAIQRFYQESDQSFDGKWSAKVLSDLKDRRLITMPRSGPLSFAEKDEMFSKVRLKYDDVSAMEKPWYQLNQLNFDVVSSDEPALPFCYPTPQDCSTDNPGLYLPDPHNAAVGDFNGDGLQDLAIAWVYFIHTTKREKTPSHVRFYLNDGKNNLISSPEIYALDEVPLRHMLYRMTVNDFNNDGRDDLFVGTMGVIMRVKGQKKTLDDFEPNLLLLSTKDGKMEDASNLIEGQENGGMIKDYKFSHATNSGDINCDGFADIYTGNVLLMGDGTGRFSNKSRDLPQGIYSHQKANAFASTIADFNGDGCGDVAMHLWDRTIKVWMSSYGKHLPRTFKELGMEDYYGKGNMKVNDMTSGDLDGDGDSDLVAAITRKNPYYLGRKILIFINEEGELI
;
A
#
# COMPACT_ATOMS: atom_id res chain seq x y z
N GLU A 1 -0.76 -30.11 -2.50
CA GLU A 1 0.68 -29.76 -2.55
C GLU A 1 1.04 -28.82 -3.70
N ILE A 2 0.81 -29.20 -4.96
CA ILE A 2 1.13 -28.35 -6.13
C ILE A 2 0.50 -26.96 -6.03
N TYR A 3 -0.76 -26.90 -5.59
CA TYR A 3 -1.48 -25.65 -5.36
C TYR A 3 -0.71 -24.68 -4.44
N GLU A 4 -0.23 -25.20 -3.31
CA GLU A 4 0.54 -24.42 -2.35
C GLU A 4 1.90 -23.99 -2.92
N ALA A 5 2.57 -24.87 -3.67
CA ALA A 5 3.80 -24.52 -4.37
C ALA A 5 3.57 -23.40 -5.40
N GLN A 6 2.46 -23.41 -6.14
CA GLN A 6 2.10 -22.33 -7.05
C GLN A 6 1.92 -21.00 -6.32
N MET A 7 1.27 -21.00 -5.15
CA MET A 7 1.15 -19.80 -4.32
C MET A 7 2.52 -19.26 -3.89
N LEU A 8 3.42 -20.13 -3.42
CA LEU A 8 4.78 -19.72 -3.00
C LEU A 8 5.61 -19.20 -4.18
N LEU A 9 5.57 -19.87 -5.33
CA LEU A 9 6.25 -19.43 -6.55
C LEU A 9 5.78 -18.03 -6.99
N ASN A 10 4.48 -17.76 -6.91
CA ASN A 10 3.93 -16.43 -7.22
C ASN A 10 4.44 -15.35 -6.24
N ARG A 11 4.46 -15.64 -4.93
CA ARG A 11 5.01 -14.73 -3.90
C ARG A 11 6.49 -14.41 -4.11
N PHE A 12 7.26 -15.37 -4.60
CA PHE A 12 8.67 -15.19 -4.93
C PHE A 12 8.90 -14.65 -6.36
N SER A 13 7.86 -14.15 -7.04
CA SER A 13 7.92 -13.58 -8.39
C SER A 13 8.39 -14.56 -9.49
N TYR A 14 8.13 -15.87 -9.35
CA TYR A 14 8.36 -16.83 -10.43
C TYR A 14 7.20 -16.95 -11.43
N HIS A 15 6.02 -16.39 -11.09
CA HIS A 15 4.83 -16.22 -11.94
C HIS A 15 4.36 -17.49 -12.66
N VAL A 16 3.45 -18.23 -12.04
CA VAL A 16 2.84 -19.46 -12.59
C VAL A 16 1.37 -19.29 -13.03
N GLY A 17 0.86 -18.05 -13.02
CA GLY A 17 -0.56 -17.74 -13.24
C GLY A 17 -1.41 -17.99 -11.99
N SER A 18 -2.74 -17.99 -12.15
CA SER A 18 -3.66 -18.28 -11.05
C SER A 18 -3.43 -19.71 -10.52
N PRO A 19 -3.16 -19.90 -9.22
CA PRO A 19 -2.98 -21.22 -8.63
C PRO A 19 -4.21 -22.11 -8.89
N ASN A 20 -3.98 -23.32 -9.39
CA ASN A 20 -5.03 -24.26 -9.81
C ASN A 20 -4.75 -25.71 -9.40
N GLY A 21 -3.59 -25.99 -8.78
CA GLY A 21 -3.20 -27.31 -8.32
C GLY A 21 -2.73 -28.27 -9.42
N GLN A 22 -2.69 -27.84 -10.68
CA GLN A 22 -2.28 -28.67 -11.81
C GLN A 22 -0.78 -28.56 -12.09
N TRP A 23 -0.16 -29.67 -12.49
CA TRP A 23 1.23 -29.70 -12.95
C TRP A 23 1.31 -29.18 -14.39
N THR A 24 1.60 -27.88 -14.53
CA THR A 24 1.70 -27.22 -15.84
C THR A 24 3.16 -26.99 -16.25
N SER A 25 3.40 -26.72 -17.53
CA SER A 25 4.71 -26.31 -18.04
C SER A 25 5.21 -25.01 -17.39
N ALA A 26 4.30 -24.10 -17.04
CA ALA A 26 4.63 -22.88 -16.31
C ALA A 26 5.12 -23.20 -14.88
N THR A 27 4.42 -24.06 -14.16
CA THR A 27 4.84 -24.54 -12.83
C THR A 27 6.20 -25.22 -12.90
N GLN A 28 6.41 -26.13 -13.86
CA GLN A 28 7.68 -26.83 -14.06
C GLN A 28 8.83 -25.86 -14.35
N SER A 29 8.62 -24.90 -15.24
CA SER A 29 9.63 -23.89 -15.61
C SER A 29 9.99 -22.98 -14.43
N ALA A 30 8.99 -22.59 -13.63
CA ALA A 30 9.19 -21.78 -12.43
C ALA A 30 10.04 -22.53 -11.38
N ILE A 31 9.75 -23.80 -11.12
CA ILE A 31 10.54 -24.64 -10.21
C ILE A 31 11.97 -24.83 -10.73
N GLN A 32 12.13 -25.05 -12.05
CA GLN A 32 13.45 -25.16 -12.64
C GLN A 32 14.29 -23.90 -12.42
N ARG A 33 13.70 -22.71 -12.60
CA ARG A 33 14.37 -21.43 -12.29
C ARG A 33 14.71 -21.32 -10.80
N PHE A 34 13.79 -21.69 -9.92
CA PHE A 34 14.01 -21.66 -8.46
C PHE A 34 15.24 -22.47 -8.03
N TYR A 35 15.37 -23.71 -8.54
CA TYR A 35 16.55 -24.53 -8.25
C TYR A 35 17.82 -24.00 -8.92
N GLN A 36 17.73 -23.50 -10.17
CA GLN A 36 18.87 -22.90 -10.87
C GLN A 36 19.46 -21.68 -10.13
N GLU A 37 18.61 -20.84 -9.55
CA GLU A 37 19.06 -19.68 -8.76
C GLU A 37 19.77 -20.05 -7.46
N SER A 38 19.62 -21.30 -7.02
CA SER A 38 20.27 -21.87 -5.84
C SER A 38 21.39 -22.84 -6.21
N ASP A 39 21.88 -22.82 -7.46
CA ASP A 39 22.90 -23.74 -8.00
C ASP A 39 22.54 -25.24 -7.84
N GLN A 40 21.24 -25.57 -7.86
CA GLN A 40 20.71 -26.92 -7.74
C GLN A 40 20.08 -27.39 -9.06
N SER A 41 20.05 -28.71 -9.29
CA SER A 41 19.41 -29.32 -10.46
C SER A 41 18.00 -29.82 -10.13
N PHE A 42 17.11 -29.73 -11.12
CA PHE A 42 15.74 -30.23 -11.04
C PHE A 42 15.51 -31.26 -12.15
N ASP A 43 14.99 -32.44 -11.82
CA ASP A 43 14.80 -33.56 -12.75
C ASP A 43 13.54 -33.43 -13.64
N GLY A 44 12.78 -32.34 -13.46
CA GLY A 44 11.57 -32.06 -14.21
C GLY A 44 10.30 -32.72 -13.65
N LYS A 45 10.38 -33.43 -12.51
CA LYS A 45 9.25 -34.17 -11.93
C LYS A 45 8.79 -33.56 -10.61
N TRP A 46 7.48 -33.60 -10.37
CA TRP A 46 6.94 -33.22 -9.06
C TRP A 46 7.41 -34.19 -7.97
N SER A 47 7.78 -33.64 -6.80
CA SER A 47 7.98 -34.41 -5.57
C SER A 47 7.63 -33.54 -4.35
N ALA A 48 7.30 -34.18 -3.22
CA ALA A 48 7.02 -33.47 -1.96
C ALA A 48 8.21 -32.60 -1.48
N LYS A 49 9.44 -32.96 -1.89
CA LYS A 49 10.64 -32.17 -1.62
C LYS A 49 10.56 -30.76 -2.23
N VAL A 50 9.96 -30.60 -3.40
CA VAL A 50 9.79 -29.28 -4.04
C VAL A 50 9.00 -28.34 -3.13
N LEU A 51 7.89 -28.83 -2.57
CA LEU A 51 7.08 -28.02 -1.65
C LEU A 51 7.85 -27.71 -0.36
N SER A 52 8.61 -28.68 0.17
CA SER A 52 9.47 -28.47 1.35
C SER A 52 10.49 -27.37 1.10
N ASP A 53 11.23 -27.44 -0.01
CA ASP A 53 12.28 -26.48 -0.35
C ASP A 53 11.69 -25.05 -0.55
N LEU A 54 10.47 -24.94 -1.12
CA LEU A 54 9.74 -23.67 -1.24
C LEU A 54 9.27 -23.13 0.12
N LYS A 55 8.89 -24.01 1.06
CA LYS A 55 8.53 -23.61 2.43
C LYS A 55 9.75 -23.13 3.20
N ASP A 56 10.91 -23.76 3.01
CA ASP A 56 12.16 -23.35 3.65
C ASP A 56 12.64 -21.97 3.17
N ARG A 57 12.29 -21.58 1.94
CA ARG A 57 12.53 -20.25 1.36
C ARG A 57 11.64 -19.16 1.96
N ARG A 58 10.46 -19.51 2.49
CA ARG A 58 9.41 -18.58 2.89
C ARG A 58 9.84 -17.76 4.11
N LEU A 59 9.61 -16.45 4.05
CA LEU A 59 9.90 -15.50 5.13
C LEU A 59 8.65 -15.12 5.91
N ILE A 60 7.48 -15.12 5.28
CA ILE A 60 6.21 -14.73 5.91
C ILE A 60 5.43 -15.98 6.32
N THR A 61 5.50 -16.36 7.58
CA THR A 61 4.86 -17.57 8.12
C THR A 61 3.56 -17.30 8.88
N MET A 62 3.29 -16.03 9.23
CA MET A 62 2.08 -15.61 9.91
C MET A 62 0.80 -15.96 9.11
N PRO A 63 -0.35 -16.21 9.79
CA PRO A 63 -1.61 -16.49 9.14
C PRO A 63 -2.15 -15.25 8.40
N ARG A 64 -3.10 -15.46 7.47
CA ARG A 64 -3.72 -14.37 6.69
C ARG A 64 -4.90 -13.70 7.38
N SER A 65 -5.47 -14.36 8.37
CA SER A 65 -6.47 -13.79 9.27
C SER A 65 -6.17 -14.23 10.70
N GLY A 66 -6.74 -13.53 11.67
CA GLY A 66 -6.61 -13.87 13.09
C GLY A 66 -7.74 -13.27 13.92
N PRO A 67 -7.78 -13.54 15.23
CA PRO A 67 -8.80 -13.01 16.12
C PRO A 67 -8.78 -11.49 16.20
N LEU A 68 -9.92 -10.90 16.57
CA LEU A 68 -10.10 -9.47 16.84
C LEU A 68 -9.08 -8.87 17.81
N SER A 69 -8.51 -9.70 18.71
CA SER A 69 -7.47 -9.26 19.65
C SER A 69 -6.23 -8.65 18.97
N PHE A 70 -5.97 -8.93 17.69
CA PHE A 70 -4.93 -8.20 16.96
C PHE A 70 -5.27 -6.73 16.73
N ALA A 71 -6.55 -6.41 16.51
CA ALA A 71 -7.04 -5.06 16.32
C ALA A 71 -7.53 -4.39 17.63
N GLU A 72 -7.47 -5.09 18.77
CA GLU A 72 -7.73 -4.53 20.09
C GLU A 72 -6.50 -3.78 20.63
N LYS A 73 -6.72 -2.75 21.45
CA LYS A 73 -5.63 -2.08 22.16
C LYS A 73 -5.07 -2.93 23.30
N ASP A 74 -3.76 -2.85 23.53
CA ASP A 74 -3.09 -3.67 24.55
C ASP A 74 -3.57 -3.27 25.96
N GLU A 75 -3.43 -1.99 26.34
CA GLU A 75 -3.91 -1.45 27.63
C GLU A 75 -4.13 0.09 27.54
N MET A 76 -5.09 0.63 28.31
CA MET A 76 -5.26 2.10 28.50
C MET A 76 -4.53 2.55 29.77
N PHE A 77 -3.42 3.25 29.61
CA PHE A 77 -2.75 3.92 30.73
C PHE A 77 -3.09 5.41 30.73
N SER A 78 -4.18 5.75 31.43
CA SER A 78 -4.58 7.11 31.83
C SER A 78 -5.34 7.96 30.80
N LYS A 79 -6.42 8.58 31.27
CA LYS A 79 -7.08 9.72 30.61
C LYS A 79 -6.47 10.99 31.16
N VAL A 80 -5.92 11.86 30.32
CA VAL A 80 -5.59 13.22 30.75
C VAL A 80 -6.85 14.04 30.60
N ARG A 81 -7.50 14.34 31.73
CA ARG A 81 -8.63 15.25 31.74
C ARG A 81 -8.11 16.68 31.72
N LEU A 82 -8.20 17.33 30.56
CA LEU A 82 -8.00 18.77 30.46
C LEU A 82 -9.04 19.48 31.32
N LYS A 83 -8.64 20.52 32.06
CA LYS A 83 -9.61 21.35 32.80
C LYS A 83 -10.36 22.23 31.80
N TYR A 84 -11.56 22.68 32.17
CA TYR A 84 -12.41 23.51 31.31
C TYR A 84 -11.69 24.78 30.81
N ASP A 85 -10.84 25.37 31.66
CA ASP A 85 -10.02 26.55 31.32
C ASP A 85 -8.92 26.24 30.27
N ASP A 86 -8.41 25.00 30.23
CA ASP A 86 -7.40 24.58 29.25
C ASP A 86 -8.03 24.34 27.87
N VAL A 87 -9.24 23.78 27.83
CA VAL A 87 -9.98 23.51 26.58
C VAL A 87 -10.37 24.81 25.88
N SER A 88 -10.92 25.76 26.63
CA SER A 88 -11.33 27.08 26.10
C SER A 88 -10.13 27.93 25.67
N ALA A 89 -8.95 27.75 26.27
CA ALA A 89 -7.71 28.40 25.83
C ALA A 89 -7.14 27.82 24.52
N MET A 90 -7.39 26.53 24.25
CA MET A 90 -6.94 25.83 23.03
C MET A 90 -7.92 25.92 21.86
N GLU A 91 -9.17 26.28 22.12
CA GLU A 91 -10.19 26.48 21.09
C GLU A 91 -9.78 27.60 20.13
N LYS A 92 -9.76 27.28 18.84
CA LYS A 92 -9.53 28.23 17.74
C LYS A 92 -10.76 28.26 16.84
N PRO A 93 -10.92 29.30 16.00
CA PRO A 93 -12.00 29.35 15.02
C PRO A 93 -12.07 28.13 14.08
N TRP A 94 -10.96 27.41 13.91
CA TRP A 94 -10.79 26.32 12.95
C TRP A 94 -10.53 24.94 13.59
N TYR A 95 -10.33 24.86 14.92
CA TYR A 95 -10.28 23.56 15.61
C TYR A 95 -10.60 23.70 17.10
N GLN A 96 -11.13 22.62 17.67
CA GLN A 96 -11.31 22.44 19.11
C GLN A 96 -10.60 21.16 19.54
N LEU A 97 -9.96 21.19 20.71
CA LEU A 97 -9.31 20.03 21.28
C LEU A 97 -10.18 19.42 22.38
N ASN A 98 -10.64 18.19 22.15
CA ASN A 98 -11.41 17.42 23.14
C ASN A 98 -10.50 16.67 24.11
N GLN A 99 -11.09 15.87 24.99
CA GLN A 99 -10.37 15.08 25.97
C GLN A 99 -9.34 14.15 25.30
N LEU A 100 -8.08 14.27 25.71
CA LEU A 100 -6.99 13.44 25.21
C LEU A 100 -7.03 12.06 25.86
N ASN A 101 -7.02 11.02 25.03
CA ASN A 101 -6.84 9.63 25.44
C ASN A 101 -5.50 9.12 24.91
N PHE A 102 -4.91 8.18 25.63
CA PHE A 102 -3.68 7.51 25.25
C PHE A 102 -3.96 6.01 25.13
N ASP A 103 -3.71 5.47 23.94
CA ASP A 103 -3.69 4.03 23.70
C ASP A 103 -2.23 3.57 23.59
N VAL A 104 -1.92 2.43 24.21
CA VAL A 104 -0.62 1.79 24.11
C VAL A 104 -0.72 0.62 23.14
N VAL A 105 0.18 0.60 22.17
CA VAL A 105 0.45 -0.56 21.32
C VAL A 105 1.89 -0.95 21.57
N SER A 106 2.11 -2.23 21.80
CA SER A 106 3.37 -2.80 22.22
C SER A 106 3.62 -4.14 21.54
N SER A 107 4.81 -4.67 21.77
CA SER A 107 5.18 -6.00 21.34
C SER A 107 6.23 -6.53 22.30
N ASP A 108 6.21 -7.84 22.53
CA ASP A 108 7.23 -8.58 23.24
C ASP A 108 8.08 -9.46 22.31
N GLU A 109 7.88 -9.39 20.99
CA GLU A 109 8.57 -10.24 20.02
C GLU A 109 10.02 -9.75 19.82
N PRO A 110 11.03 -10.57 20.16
CA PRO A 110 12.42 -10.20 19.92
C PRO A 110 12.70 -10.06 18.43
N ALA A 111 13.34 -8.95 18.06
CA ALA A 111 13.76 -8.73 16.69
C ALA A 111 14.89 -9.70 16.28
N LEU A 112 14.98 -10.00 14.99
CA LEU A 112 16.10 -10.75 14.43
C LEU A 112 17.22 -9.81 13.98
N PRO A 113 18.48 -10.28 13.92
CA PRO A 113 19.55 -9.58 13.23
C PRO A 113 19.14 -9.16 11.81
N PHE A 114 19.48 -7.94 11.43
CA PHE A 114 19.08 -7.38 10.13
C PHE A 114 20.18 -6.52 9.52
N CYS A 115 20.09 -6.30 8.20
CA CYS A 115 20.93 -5.32 7.50
C CYS A 115 20.04 -4.28 6.80
N TYR A 116 20.22 -3.00 7.12
CA TYR A 116 19.48 -1.89 6.54
C TYR A 116 20.22 -0.56 6.78
N PRO A 117 20.31 0.36 5.78
CA PRO A 117 19.65 0.32 4.47
C PRO A 117 20.37 -0.53 3.41
N THR A 118 21.60 -0.97 3.65
CA THR A 118 22.35 -1.83 2.73
C THR A 118 22.74 -3.17 3.37
N PRO A 119 23.14 -4.18 2.56
CA PRO A 119 23.75 -5.42 3.06
C PRO A 119 25.07 -5.26 3.83
N GLN A 120 25.60 -4.04 3.93
CA GLN A 120 26.80 -3.71 4.70
C GLN A 120 26.47 -3.09 6.06
N ASP A 121 25.26 -2.53 6.21
CA ASP A 121 24.80 -1.83 7.42
C ASP A 121 24.00 -2.80 8.30
N CYS A 122 24.67 -3.62 9.11
CA CYS A 122 24.01 -4.68 9.88
C CYS A 122 23.97 -4.40 11.38
N SER A 123 22.82 -4.67 12.01
CA SER A 123 22.64 -4.74 13.45
C SER A 123 22.49 -6.20 13.87
N THR A 124 23.51 -6.76 14.55
CA THR A 124 23.59 -8.20 14.85
C THR A 124 23.53 -8.55 16.33
N ASP A 125 23.96 -7.67 17.21
CA ASP A 125 24.31 -8.07 18.59
C ASP A 125 23.18 -7.78 19.60
N ASN A 126 22.27 -6.85 19.27
CA ASN A 126 21.05 -6.60 20.03
C ASN A 126 20.01 -5.83 19.18
N PRO A 127 19.24 -6.53 18.33
CA PRO A 127 18.27 -5.87 17.44
C PRO A 127 17.04 -5.31 18.18
N GLY A 128 16.89 -5.59 19.48
CA GLY A 128 15.77 -5.09 20.30
C GLY A 128 14.49 -5.89 20.11
N LEU A 129 13.36 -5.19 20.13
CA LEU A 129 12.01 -5.74 19.92
C LEU A 129 11.46 -5.24 18.60
N TYR A 130 10.48 -5.97 18.05
CA TYR A 130 9.68 -5.45 16.95
C TYR A 130 8.76 -4.33 17.45
N LEU A 131 8.99 -3.09 17.03
CA LEU A 131 8.23 -1.96 17.54
C LEU A 131 7.03 -1.62 16.65
N PRO A 132 5.83 -1.42 17.21
CA PRO A 132 4.67 -0.99 16.46
C PRO A 132 4.85 0.44 15.95
N ASP A 133 4.34 0.68 14.74
CA ASP A 133 4.38 1.93 14.01
C ASP A 133 2.98 2.18 13.41
N PRO A 134 2.29 3.28 13.74
CA PRO A 134 1.04 3.67 13.09
C PRO A 134 1.38 4.22 11.70
N HIS A 135 1.70 3.31 10.78
CA HIS A 135 2.45 3.58 9.57
C HIS A 135 1.71 4.50 8.59
N ASN A 136 0.40 4.31 8.47
CA ASN A 136 -0.49 5.16 7.69
C ASN A 136 -1.84 5.29 8.40
N ALA A 137 -2.55 6.35 8.03
CA ALA A 137 -3.93 6.56 8.41
C ALA A 137 -4.76 6.96 7.19
N ALA A 138 -6.04 6.62 7.22
CA ALA A 138 -7.03 7.05 6.25
C ALA A 138 -8.33 7.42 6.96
N VAL A 139 -9.13 8.27 6.33
CA VAL A 139 -10.39 8.77 6.87
C VAL A 139 -11.49 8.39 5.88
N GLY A 140 -12.64 7.97 6.38
CA GLY A 140 -13.82 7.62 5.58
C GLY A 140 -15.02 7.26 6.46
N ASP A 141 -16.22 7.25 5.92
CA ASP A 141 -17.45 6.75 6.56
C ASP A 141 -17.57 5.24 6.36
N PHE A 142 -16.85 4.46 7.17
CA PHE A 142 -16.73 3.00 6.99
C PHE A 142 -17.95 2.24 7.50
N ASN A 143 -18.71 2.83 8.43
CA ASN A 143 -19.93 2.23 8.97
C ASN A 143 -21.23 2.78 8.32
N GLY A 144 -21.12 3.80 7.47
CA GLY A 144 -22.20 4.44 6.72
C GLY A 144 -23.19 5.20 7.61
N ASP A 145 -22.71 5.84 8.69
CA ASP A 145 -23.51 6.66 9.59
C ASP A 145 -23.48 8.17 9.26
N GLY A 146 -22.74 8.54 8.22
CA GLY A 146 -22.56 9.92 7.75
C GLY A 146 -21.46 10.68 8.48
N LEU A 147 -20.70 10.03 9.37
CA LEU A 147 -19.58 10.61 10.09
C LEU A 147 -18.25 10.04 9.56
N GLN A 148 -17.23 10.88 9.56
CA GLN A 148 -15.89 10.46 9.15
C GLN A 148 -15.21 9.71 10.31
N ASP A 149 -14.82 8.47 10.03
CA ASP A 149 -14.07 7.57 10.90
C ASP A 149 -12.57 7.60 10.58
N LEU A 150 -11.77 6.88 11.38
CA LEU A 150 -10.32 6.78 11.19
C LEU A 150 -9.87 5.32 11.09
N ALA A 151 -9.16 4.97 10.02
CA ALA A 151 -8.45 3.70 9.88
C ALA A 151 -6.94 3.93 10.05
N ILE A 152 -6.27 3.12 10.88
CA ILE A 152 -4.81 3.15 11.06
C ILE A 152 -4.22 1.80 10.67
N ALA A 153 -3.26 1.79 9.74
CA ALA A 153 -2.44 0.62 9.45
C ALA A 153 -1.29 0.52 10.45
N TRP A 154 -1.39 -0.43 11.37
CA TRP A 154 -0.32 -0.77 12.30
C TRP A 154 0.65 -1.74 11.65
N VAL A 155 1.93 -1.40 11.72
CA VAL A 155 3.05 -2.20 11.20
C VAL A 155 4.08 -2.38 12.30
N TYR A 156 4.90 -3.42 12.23
CA TYR A 156 5.96 -3.66 13.20
C TYR A 156 7.35 -3.62 12.56
N PHE A 157 8.20 -2.70 13.02
CA PHE A 157 9.58 -2.58 12.54
C PHE A 157 10.50 -3.43 13.38
N ILE A 158 11.46 -4.16 12.80
CA ILE A 158 12.05 -4.00 11.47
C ILE A 158 11.26 -4.72 10.36
N HIS A 159 10.89 -4.00 9.30
CA HIS A 159 10.11 -4.53 8.16
C HIS A 159 10.88 -5.50 7.24
N THR A 160 12.21 -5.54 7.30
CA THR A 160 13.04 -6.38 6.43
C THR A 160 13.34 -7.77 6.98
N THR A 161 12.70 -8.18 8.07
CA THR A 161 12.92 -9.48 8.71
C THR A 161 11.62 -10.25 8.86
N LYS A 162 11.74 -11.58 8.97
CA LYS A 162 10.59 -12.42 9.29
C LYS A 162 10.09 -12.13 10.71
N ARG A 163 8.76 -12.14 10.87
CA ARG A 163 8.07 -11.98 12.16
C ARG A 163 7.07 -13.11 12.33
N GLU A 164 6.88 -13.54 13.56
CA GLU A 164 6.06 -14.71 13.92
C GLU A 164 4.80 -14.32 14.68
N LYS A 165 4.82 -13.27 15.50
CA LYS A 165 3.74 -12.93 16.44
C LYS A 165 3.18 -11.52 16.26
N THR A 166 3.83 -10.70 15.44
CA THR A 166 3.47 -9.29 15.20
C THR A 166 3.02 -9.04 13.75
N PRO A 167 1.83 -9.54 13.37
CA PRO A 167 1.26 -9.22 12.08
C PRO A 167 0.82 -7.75 12.02
N SER A 168 1.01 -7.15 10.85
CA SER A 168 0.42 -5.86 10.53
C SER A 168 -1.08 -6.02 10.29
N HIS A 169 -1.85 -5.03 10.72
CA HIS A 169 -3.31 -5.03 10.65
C HIS A 169 -3.83 -3.59 10.55
N VAL A 170 -5.08 -3.44 10.11
CA VAL A 170 -5.79 -2.16 10.19
C VAL A 170 -6.57 -2.14 11.51
N ARG A 171 -6.60 -0.98 12.18
CA ARG A 171 -7.50 -0.71 13.31
C ARG A 171 -8.41 0.45 12.93
N PHE A 172 -9.71 0.24 13.12
CA PHE A 172 -10.72 1.27 12.90
C PHE A 172 -11.09 1.95 14.21
N TYR A 173 -11.28 3.26 14.12
CA TYR A 173 -11.84 4.08 15.18
C TYR A 173 -13.06 4.80 14.65
N LEU A 174 -14.24 4.40 15.13
CA LEU A 174 -15.51 4.94 14.69
C LEU A 174 -15.83 6.26 15.41
N ASN A 175 -16.38 7.21 14.67
CA ASN A 175 -16.81 8.49 15.21
C ASN A 175 -18.16 8.33 15.91
N ASP A 176 -18.23 8.65 17.21
CA ASP A 176 -19.46 8.47 18.00
C ASP A 176 -20.47 9.62 17.88
N GLY A 177 -20.20 10.61 17.01
CA GLY A 177 -21.01 11.82 16.85
C GLY A 177 -20.93 12.79 18.03
N LYS A 178 -20.08 12.51 19.01
CA LYS A 178 -19.82 13.34 20.21
C LYS A 178 -18.35 13.74 20.28
N ASN A 179 -17.73 13.84 19.11
CA ASN A 179 -16.32 14.16 18.89
C ASN A 179 -15.34 13.18 19.56
N ASN A 180 -15.70 11.90 19.68
CA ASN A 180 -14.78 10.85 20.09
C ASN A 180 -14.57 9.85 18.95
N LEU A 181 -13.36 9.31 18.89
CA LEU A 181 -13.00 8.17 18.04
C LEU A 181 -12.90 6.93 18.94
N ILE A 182 -13.71 5.91 18.63
CA ILE A 182 -13.87 4.69 19.43
C ILE A 182 -13.22 3.53 18.69
N SER A 183 -12.18 2.93 19.28
CA SER A 183 -11.57 1.70 18.74
C SER A 183 -12.62 0.60 18.63
N SER A 184 -12.89 0.15 17.40
CA SER A 184 -14.00 -0.76 17.07
C SER A 184 -13.52 -1.95 16.26
N PRO A 185 -12.78 -2.91 16.85
CA PRO A 185 -12.37 -4.14 16.18
C PRO A 185 -13.57 -4.99 15.71
N GLU A 186 -14.72 -4.87 16.37
CA GLU A 186 -15.98 -5.53 15.98
C GLU A 186 -16.53 -5.04 14.63
N ILE A 187 -15.92 -4.06 13.97
CA ILE A 187 -16.28 -3.65 12.61
C ILE A 187 -16.04 -4.76 11.60
N TYR A 188 -15.15 -5.72 11.86
CA TYR A 188 -14.88 -6.81 10.93
C TYR A 188 -16.04 -7.80 10.87
N ALA A 189 -16.60 -8.02 9.68
CA ALA A 189 -17.84 -8.79 9.47
C ALA A 189 -17.75 -10.26 9.88
N LEU A 190 -16.54 -10.84 9.89
CA LEU A 190 -16.30 -12.26 10.17
C LEU A 190 -15.70 -12.52 11.55
N ASP A 191 -15.68 -11.52 12.43
CA ASP A 191 -14.99 -11.58 13.74
C ASP A 191 -13.50 -11.99 13.63
N GLU A 192 -12.90 -11.74 12.45
CA GLU A 192 -11.51 -11.99 12.13
C GLU A 192 -10.88 -10.77 11.45
N VAL A 193 -9.63 -10.48 11.79
CA VAL A 193 -8.83 -9.39 11.24
C VAL A 193 -7.98 -9.91 10.09
N PRO A 194 -8.03 -9.32 8.89
CA PRO A 194 -7.07 -9.61 7.83
C PRO A 194 -5.66 -9.14 8.20
N LEU A 195 -4.72 -10.07 8.14
CA LEU A 195 -3.33 -9.86 8.57
C LEU A 195 -2.39 -9.81 7.37
N ARG A 196 -1.36 -8.97 7.48
CA ARG A 196 -0.26 -8.84 6.51
C ARG A 196 1.07 -8.71 7.22
N HIS A 197 2.18 -8.90 6.52
CA HIS A 197 3.50 -8.56 7.07
C HIS A 197 3.74 -7.05 6.98
N MET A 198 3.41 -6.39 5.89
CA MET A 198 3.62 -4.95 5.71
C MET A 198 2.47 -4.32 4.93
N LEU A 199 1.63 -3.57 5.64
CA LEU A 199 0.63 -2.66 5.07
C LEU A 199 1.32 -1.33 4.79
N TYR A 200 1.49 -0.96 3.52
CA TYR A 200 2.43 0.11 3.15
C TYR A 200 1.75 1.43 2.75
N ARG A 201 0.68 1.42 1.95
CA ARG A 201 -0.03 2.64 1.51
C ARG A 201 -1.52 2.39 1.45
N MET A 202 -2.33 3.34 1.89
CA MET A 202 -3.79 3.23 2.01
C MET A 202 -4.49 4.20 1.05
N THR A 203 -5.65 3.82 0.52
CA THR A 203 -6.55 4.72 -0.21
C THR A 203 -7.99 4.35 0.09
N VAL A 204 -8.86 5.36 0.18
CA VAL A 204 -10.29 5.22 0.49
C VAL A 204 -11.11 5.70 -0.70
N ASN A 205 -12.16 4.96 -1.04
CA ASN A 205 -13.16 5.33 -2.05
C ASN A 205 -14.36 4.39 -1.94
N ASP A 206 -15.47 4.72 -2.58
CA ASP A 206 -16.60 3.81 -2.75
C ASP A 206 -16.33 2.87 -3.94
N PHE A 207 -15.68 1.74 -3.69
CA PHE A 207 -15.21 0.82 -4.74
C PHE A 207 -16.33 -0.07 -5.29
N ASN A 208 -17.43 -0.22 -4.55
CA ASN A 208 -18.59 -1.01 -4.94
C ASN A 208 -19.85 -0.18 -5.24
N ASN A 209 -19.70 1.15 -5.29
CA ASN A 209 -20.72 2.13 -5.62
C ASN A 209 -22.00 1.96 -4.79
N ASP A 210 -21.85 1.69 -3.49
CA ASP A 210 -22.95 1.50 -2.53
C ASP A 210 -23.22 2.71 -1.63
N GLY A 211 -22.42 3.77 -1.80
CA GLY A 211 -22.48 5.04 -1.07
C GLY A 211 -21.74 5.06 0.26
N ARG A 212 -20.87 4.06 0.53
CA ARG A 212 -20.06 3.97 1.74
C ARG A 212 -18.58 3.88 1.38
N ASP A 213 -17.74 4.32 2.29
CA ASP A 213 -16.30 4.33 2.05
C ASP A 213 -15.71 2.93 2.25
N ASP A 214 -15.00 2.44 1.24
CA ASP A 214 -14.22 1.21 1.27
C ASP A 214 -12.72 1.53 1.45
N LEU A 215 -11.92 0.51 1.78
CA LEU A 215 -10.49 0.68 2.03
C LEU A 215 -9.65 -0.30 1.21
N PHE A 216 -8.73 0.23 0.41
CA PHE A 216 -7.67 -0.55 -0.21
C PHE A 216 -6.32 -0.24 0.42
N VAL A 217 -5.53 -1.28 0.70
CA VAL A 217 -4.18 -1.16 1.25
C VAL A 217 -3.18 -1.93 0.39
N GLY A 218 -2.26 -1.17 -0.21
CA GLY A 218 -1.09 -1.68 -0.91
C GLY A 218 -0.09 -2.27 0.07
N THR A 219 0.46 -3.45 -0.25
CA THR A 219 1.35 -4.20 0.63
C THR A 219 2.80 -4.27 0.14
N MET A 220 3.69 -4.83 0.96
CA MET A 220 5.09 -5.06 0.57
C MET A 220 5.63 -6.45 0.89
N GLY A 221 5.21 -7.09 1.98
CA GLY A 221 5.86 -8.30 2.45
C GLY A 221 7.26 -8.05 3.00
N VAL A 222 8.18 -8.99 2.77
CA VAL A 222 9.55 -8.95 3.31
C VAL A 222 10.55 -8.78 2.16
N ILE A 223 11.35 -7.72 2.22
CA ILE A 223 12.53 -7.51 1.37
C ILE A 223 13.78 -7.60 2.25
N MET A 224 14.27 -8.82 2.45
CA MET A 224 15.38 -9.10 3.36
C MET A 224 16.74 -8.86 2.68
N ARG A 225 17.58 -8.06 3.32
CA ARG A 225 18.99 -7.89 2.93
C ARG A 225 19.85 -8.84 3.72
N VAL A 226 20.61 -9.67 3.02
CA VAL A 226 21.52 -10.65 3.64
C VAL A 226 22.93 -10.09 3.62
N LYS A 227 23.63 -10.13 4.77
CA LYS A 227 24.98 -9.58 4.93
C LYS A 227 25.92 -10.05 3.83
N GLY A 228 26.55 -9.11 3.14
CA GLY A 228 27.53 -9.39 2.09
C GLY A 228 26.94 -9.95 0.79
N GLN A 229 25.62 -10.19 0.70
CA GLN A 229 24.97 -10.58 -0.55
C GLN A 229 24.54 -9.36 -1.35
N LYS A 230 24.65 -9.46 -2.67
CA LYS A 230 24.23 -8.40 -3.60
C LYS A 230 22.71 -8.38 -3.82
N LYS A 231 22.06 -9.55 -3.82
CA LYS A 231 20.62 -9.70 -4.03
C LYS A 231 19.89 -9.78 -2.69
N THR A 232 18.66 -9.30 -2.67
CA THR A 232 17.74 -9.47 -1.54
C THR A 232 17.02 -10.83 -1.61
N LEU A 233 16.50 -11.27 -0.48
CA LEU A 233 15.54 -12.36 -0.39
C LEU A 233 14.16 -11.74 -0.23
N ASP A 234 13.33 -11.87 -1.26
CA ASP A 234 12.02 -11.23 -1.31
C ASP A 234 10.91 -12.27 -1.12
N ASP A 235 9.93 -11.95 -0.27
CA ASP A 235 8.68 -12.68 -0.06
C ASP A 235 7.54 -11.67 -0.06
N PHE A 236 6.92 -11.47 -1.23
CA PHE A 236 5.82 -10.52 -1.42
C PHE A 236 4.48 -11.11 -0.98
N GLU A 237 3.49 -10.25 -0.76
CA GLU A 237 2.17 -10.65 -0.25
C GLU A 237 1.03 -9.92 -0.96
N PRO A 238 -0.20 -10.46 -0.93
CA PRO A 238 -1.32 -9.83 -1.64
C PRO A 238 -1.72 -8.51 -1.00
N ASN A 239 -2.28 -7.61 -1.80
CA ASN A 239 -2.95 -6.40 -1.34
C ASN A 239 -4.18 -6.74 -0.49
N LEU A 240 -4.62 -5.78 0.31
CA LEU A 240 -5.83 -5.87 1.12
C LEU A 240 -6.91 -4.98 0.50
N LEU A 241 -8.10 -5.54 0.27
CA LEU A 241 -9.31 -4.79 -0.04
C LEU A 241 -10.34 -5.10 1.05
N LEU A 242 -10.83 -4.06 1.71
CA LEU A 242 -11.94 -4.13 2.65
C LEU A 242 -13.11 -3.39 2.02
N LEU A 243 -14.21 -4.10 1.78
CA LEU A 243 -15.46 -3.48 1.37
C LEU A 243 -16.34 -3.28 2.60
N SER A 244 -16.95 -2.12 2.69
CA SER A 244 -17.99 -1.83 3.65
C SER A 244 -19.26 -2.61 3.31
N THR A 245 -20.06 -2.90 4.33
CA THR A 245 -21.30 -3.65 4.20
C THR A 245 -22.49 -2.80 4.63
N LYS A 246 -23.69 -3.20 4.20
CA LYS A 246 -24.95 -2.50 4.52
C LYS A 246 -25.27 -2.46 6.01
N ASP A 247 -24.73 -3.38 6.80
CA ASP A 247 -24.85 -3.43 8.26
C ASP A 247 -23.73 -2.68 9.00
N GLY A 248 -22.90 -1.90 8.28
CA GLY A 248 -21.85 -1.06 8.86
C GLY A 248 -20.64 -1.85 9.33
N LYS A 249 -20.30 -2.93 8.63
CA LYS A 249 -19.12 -3.77 8.85
C LYS A 249 -18.16 -3.67 7.67
N MET A 250 -16.96 -4.24 7.84
CA MET A 250 -15.94 -4.37 6.79
C MET A 250 -15.67 -5.85 6.51
N GLU A 251 -15.68 -6.26 5.24
CA GLU A 251 -15.34 -7.62 4.79
C GLU A 251 -14.02 -7.66 4.01
N ASP A 252 -13.21 -8.71 4.18
CA ASP A 252 -12.04 -8.95 3.34
C ASP A 252 -12.46 -9.44 1.95
N ALA A 253 -12.40 -8.53 0.97
CA ALA A 253 -12.72 -8.77 -0.42
C ALA A 253 -11.46 -8.86 -1.30
N SER A 254 -10.29 -9.11 -0.71
CA SER A 254 -9.01 -9.15 -1.44
C SER A 254 -9.00 -10.16 -2.60
N ASN A 255 -9.88 -11.16 -2.59
CA ASN A 255 -10.07 -12.15 -3.65
C ASN A 255 -10.79 -11.60 -4.89
N LEU A 256 -11.38 -10.39 -4.83
CA LEU A 256 -12.02 -9.71 -5.96
C LEU A 256 -11.03 -8.97 -6.87
N ILE A 257 -9.75 -8.92 -6.50
CA ILE A 257 -8.68 -8.34 -7.29
C ILE A 257 -8.10 -9.40 -8.23
N GLU A 258 -8.07 -9.11 -9.54
CA GLU A 258 -7.56 -10.02 -10.56
C GLU A 258 -6.13 -10.51 -10.25
N GLY A 259 -5.98 -11.83 -10.13
CA GLY A 259 -4.73 -12.50 -9.77
C GLY A 259 -4.61 -12.88 -8.29
N GLN A 260 -5.41 -12.29 -7.40
CA GLN A 260 -5.44 -12.65 -5.97
C GLN A 260 -6.50 -13.70 -5.63
N GLU A 261 -7.24 -14.19 -6.62
CA GLU A 261 -8.25 -15.23 -6.41
C GLU A 261 -7.61 -16.46 -5.78
N ASN A 262 -8.34 -17.10 -4.88
CA ASN A 262 -7.87 -18.25 -4.11
C ASN A 262 -6.54 -17.98 -3.36
N GLY A 263 -6.22 -16.71 -3.10
CA GLY A 263 -5.03 -16.31 -2.38
C GLY A 263 -3.76 -16.20 -3.23
N GLY A 264 -3.91 -16.05 -4.54
CA GLY A 264 -2.83 -15.76 -5.48
C GLY A 264 -2.17 -14.37 -5.29
N MET A 265 -1.45 -13.94 -6.33
CA MET A 265 -0.79 -12.65 -6.41
C MET A 265 -1.08 -12.05 -7.78
N ILE A 266 -1.29 -10.73 -7.82
CA ILE A 266 -1.36 -9.99 -9.08
C ILE A 266 -0.08 -10.27 -9.89
N LYS A 267 -0.25 -10.58 -11.18
CA LYS A 267 0.89 -10.88 -12.07
C LYS A 267 1.87 -9.70 -12.10
N ASP A 268 3.16 -9.99 -11.97
CA ASP A 268 4.27 -9.03 -11.97
C ASP A 268 4.26 -8.00 -10.81
N TYR A 269 3.30 -8.11 -9.88
CA TYR A 269 3.26 -7.29 -8.67
C TYR A 269 4.38 -7.68 -7.70
N LYS A 270 4.97 -6.66 -7.09
CA LYS A 270 5.97 -6.81 -6.02
C LYS A 270 5.47 -6.13 -4.76
N PHE A 271 5.48 -4.80 -4.76
CA PHE A 271 4.99 -3.99 -3.66
C PHE A 271 4.56 -2.59 -4.12
N SER A 272 3.75 -1.92 -3.30
CA SER A 272 3.12 -0.62 -3.60
C SER A 272 3.84 0.54 -2.91
N HIS A 273 4.67 1.29 -3.64
CA HIS A 273 5.33 2.49 -3.07
C HIS A 273 4.41 3.70 -2.94
N ALA A 274 3.36 3.74 -3.75
CA ALA A 274 2.27 4.70 -3.73
C ALA A 274 0.97 3.93 -3.97
N THR A 275 -0.16 4.41 -3.46
CA THR A 275 -1.48 3.81 -3.69
C THR A 275 -2.48 4.95 -3.72
N ASN A 276 -3.15 5.13 -4.85
CA ASN A 276 -4.17 6.16 -5.04
C ASN A 276 -5.36 5.56 -5.80
N SER A 277 -6.54 6.13 -5.58
CA SER A 277 -7.75 5.81 -6.32
C SER A 277 -8.31 7.02 -7.07
N GLY A 278 -9.04 6.76 -8.15
CA GLY A 278 -9.70 7.76 -8.99
C GLY A 278 -10.16 7.14 -10.32
N ASP A 279 -11.09 7.79 -11.04
CA ASP A 279 -11.65 7.28 -12.30
C ASP A 279 -10.69 7.49 -13.48
N ILE A 280 -9.72 6.60 -13.67
CA ILE A 280 -8.70 6.72 -14.73
C ILE A 280 -9.28 6.36 -16.10
N ASN A 281 -10.30 5.51 -16.16
CA ASN A 281 -10.84 5.03 -17.42
C ASN A 281 -12.11 5.77 -17.90
N CYS A 282 -12.59 6.74 -17.12
CA CYS A 282 -13.75 7.58 -17.37
C CYS A 282 -15.07 6.80 -17.42
N ASP A 283 -15.19 5.71 -16.67
CA ASP A 283 -16.40 4.89 -16.60
C ASP A 283 -17.30 5.22 -15.39
N GLY A 284 -16.87 6.16 -14.56
CA GLY A 284 -17.57 6.60 -13.36
C GLY A 284 -17.27 5.77 -12.11
N PHE A 285 -16.38 4.76 -12.20
CA PHE A 285 -15.98 3.93 -11.07
C PHE A 285 -14.55 4.21 -10.62
N ALA A 286 -14.30 4.01 -9.33
CA ALA A 286 -12.97 4.20 -8.78
C ALA A 286 -12.00 3.11 -9.25
N ASP A 287 -10.95 3.51 -9.95
CA ASP A 287 -9.79 2.67 -10.25
C ASP A 287 -8.73 2.82 -9.14
N ILE A 288 -7.72 1.94 -9.15
CA ILE A 288 -6.60 1.97 -8.20
C ILE A 288 -5.27 1.90 -8.96
N TYR A 289 -4.35 2.80 -8.62
CA TYR A 289 -2.97 2.76 -9.10
C TYR A 289 -1.97 2.66 -7.94
N THR A 290 -1.21 1.55 -7.91
CA THR A 290 -0.27 1.24 -6.82
C THR A 290 1.19 1.63 -7.12
N GLY A 291 1.38 2.53 -8.09
CA GLY A 291 2.71 2.87 -8.59
C GLY A 291 3.26 1.87 -9.60
N ASN A 292 2.90 0.60 -9.57
CA ASN A 292 3.36 -0.40 -10.55
C ASN A 292 2.25 -1.31 -11.08
N VAL A 293 1.07 -1.28 -10.47
CA VAL A 293 -0.12 -1.99 -10.93
C VAL A 293 -1.26 -1.00 -11.12
N LEU A 294 -1.98 -1.17 -12.23
CA LEU A 294 -3.22 -0.47 -12.54
C LEU A 294 -4.37 -1.46 -12.44
N LEU A 295 -5.29 -1.20 -11.53
CA LEU A 295 -6.48 -1.99 -11.24
C LEU A 295 -7.70 -1.18 -11.65
N MET A 296 -8.42 -1.61 -12.68
CA MET A 296 -9.65 -0.93 -13.08
C MET A 296 -10.86 -1.50 -12.33
N GLY A 297 -11.61 -0.64 -11.66
CA GLY A 297 -12.84 -1.00 -10.96
C GLY A 297 -13.99 -1.22 -11.95
N ASP A 298 -14.96 -2.06 -11.58
CA ASP A 298 -16.22 -2.19 -12.33
C ASP A 298 -17.44 -1.66 -11.56
N GLY A 299 -17.20 -0.96 -10.45
CA GLY A 299 -18.22 -0.46 -9.54
C GLY A 299 -18.91 -1.54 -8.71
N THR A 300 -18.41 -2.79 -8.70
CA THR A 300 -18.95 -3.88 -7.86
C THR A 300 -17.96 -4.35 -6.79
N GLY A 301 -16.86 -3.62 -6.60
CA GLY A 301 -15.72 -4.01 -5.77
C GLY A 301 -14.76 -5.00 -6.46
N ARG A 302 -14.97 -5.31 -7.75
CA ARG A 302 -14.06 -6.16 -8.54
C ARG A 302 -13.08 -5.31 -9.32
N PHE A 303 -11.84 -5.80 -9.38
CA PHE A 303 -10.74 -5.09 -10.03
C PHE A 303 -10.07 -5.94 -11.10
N SER A 304 -10.01 -5.42 -12.33
CA SER A 304 -9.25 -6.02 -13.44
C SER A 304 -7.84 -5.46 -13.51
N ASN A 305 -6.83 -6.31 -13.68
CA ASN A 305 -5.44 -5.89 -13.83
C ASN A 305 -5.17 -5.37 -15.26
N LYS A 306 -5.03 -4.05 -15.40
CA LYS A 306 -4.70 -3.35 -16.65
C LYS A 306 -3.29 -2.76 -16.65
N SER A 307 -2.38 -3.31 -15.86
CA SER A 307 -0.98 -2.84 -15.78
C SER A 307 -0.23 -2.85 -17.12
N ARG A 308 -0.70 -3.63 -18.10
CA ARG A 308 -0.16 -3.63 -19.47
C ARG A 308 -0.42 -2.32 -20.22
N ASP A 309 -1.43 -1.56 -19.81
CA ASP A 309 -1.85 -0.31 -20.45
C ASP A 309 -1.09 0.90 -19.90
N LEU A 310 -0.38 0.73 -18.77
CA LEU A 310 0.51 1.75 -18.21
C LEU A 310 1.55 2.25 -19.23
N PRO A 311 1.97 3.52 -19.14
CA PRO A 311 3.04 4.05 -19.97
C PRO A 311 4.37 3.32 -19.72
N GLN A 312 5.32 3.49 -20.64
CA GLN A 312 6.67 2.94 -20.47
C GLN A 312 7.37 3.56 -19.25
N GLY A 313 8.08 2.72 -18.49
CA GLY A 313 8.87 3.15 -17.34
C GLY A 313 10.25 3.68 -17.73
N ILE A 314 11.23 3.53 -16.83
CA ILE A 314 12.62 3.96 -17.07
C ILE A 314 13.24 3.21 -18.25
N TYR A 315 12.99 1.90 -18.32
CA TYR A 315 13.50 1.02 -19.35
C TYR A 315 12.36 0.60 -20.30
N SER A 316 12.65 0.51 -21.59
CA SER A 316 11.65 0.20 -22.63
C SER A 316 10.93 -1.14 -22.44
N HIS A 317 11.53 -2.09 -21.71
CA HIS A 317 10.95 -3.39 -21.39
C HIS A 317 10.12 -3.38 -20.10
N GLN A 318 10.00 -2.24 -19.43
CA GLN A 318 9.27 -2.08 -18.16
C GLN A 318 8.14 -1.08 -18.31
N LYS A 319 7.08 -1.31 -17.54
CA LYS A 319 6.00 -0.34 -17.36
C LYS A 319 6.35 0.65 -16.24
N ALA A 320 5.60 1.73 -16.17
CA ALA A 320 5.75 2.75 -15.14
C ALA A 320 5.78 2.13 -13.74
N ASN A 321 6.79 2.52 -12.96
CA ASN A 321 6.95 2.17 -11.55
C ASN A 321 7.19 3.47 -10.77
N ALA A 322 6.10 4.07 -10.30
CA ALA A 322 6.10 5.34 -9.61
C ALA A 322 6.43 5.16 -8.13
N PHE A 323 7.35 5.98 -7.63
CA PHE A 323 7.69 6.02 -6.21
C PHE A 323 6.70 6.87 -5.41
N ALA A 324 6.16 7.90 -6.06
CA ALA A 324 5.05 8.71 -5.59
C ALA A 324 4.08 8.88 -6.77
N SER A 325 2.78 8.95 -6.48
CA SER A 325 1.75 9.26 -7.46
C SER A 325 0.56 9.94 -6.79
N THR A 326 -0.30 10.56 -7.60
CA THR A 326 -1.65 10.99 -7.23
C THR A 326 -2.55 10.94 -8.48
N ILE A 327 -3.86 10.90 -8.29
CA ILE A 327 -4.86 10.88 -9.36
C ILE A 327 -5.83 12.02 -9.12
N ALA A 328 -6.02 12.88 -10.12
CA ALA A 328 -7.02 13.94 -10.12
C ALA A 328 -7.36 14.32 -11.56
N ASP A 329 -8.51 14.93 -11.81
CA ASP A 329 -8.82 15.52 -13.10
C ASP A 329 -8.09 16.86 -13.24
N PHE A 330 -6.87 16.82 -13.78
CA PHE A 330 -6.03 18.00 -13.89
C PHE A 330 -6.43 18.87 -15.07
N ASN A 331 -7.15 18.35 -16.07
CA ASN A 331 -7.51 19.09 -17.29
C ASN A 331 -9.00 19.43 -17.41
N GLY A 332 -9.81 19.04 -16.42
CA GLY A 332 -11.24 19.32 -16.34
C GLY A 332 -12.09 18.53 -17.34
N ASP A 333 -11.60 17.41 -17.87
CA ASP A 333 -12.31 16.61 -18.88
C ASP A 333 -13.22 15.52 -18.30
N GLY A 334 -13.26 15.41 -16.97
CA GLY A 334 -14.04 14.44 -16.20
C GLY A 334 -13.32 13.12 -15.95
N CYS A 335 -12.07 12.97 -16.37
CA CYS A 335 -11.27 11.76 -16.16
C CYS A 335 -10.08 12.00 -15.22
N GLY A 336 -9.77 10.99 -14.42
CA GLY A 336 -8.58 10.96 -13.59
C GLY A 336 -7.29 10.94 -14.41
N ASP A 337 -6.46 11.95 -14.23
CA ASP A 337 -5.11 12.06 -14.72
C ASP A 337 -4.12 11.56 -13.67
N VAL A 338 -3.09 10.82 -14.10
CA VAL A 338 -2.16 10.18 -13.15
C VAL A 338 -0.85 10.95 -13.13
N ALA A 339 -0.59 11.70 -12.05
CA ALA A 339 0.72 12.29 -11.78
C ALA A 339 1.64 11.25 -11.15
N MET A 340 2.86 11.12 -11.67
CA MET A 340 3.77 10.01 -11.37
C MET A 340 5.21 10.52 -11.23
N HIS A 341 5.86 10.21 -10.12
CA HIS A 341 7.31 10.31 -10.01
C HIS A 341 7.95 8.96 -10.34
N LEU A 342 8.43 8.81 -11.57
CA LEU A 342 9.22 7.65 -11.98
C LEU A 342 10.65 7.81 -11.45
N TRP A 343 11.23 6.74 -10.89
CA TRP A 343 12.57 6.75 -10.28
C TRP A 343 13.59 7.56 -11.12
N ASP A 344 14.21 8.56 -10.49
CA ASP A 344 15.24 9.46 -11.06
C ASP A 344 14.78 10.40 -12.19
N ARG A 345 13.48 10.48 -12.47
CA ARG A 345 12.89 11.43 -13.43
C ARG A 345 12.11 12.52 -12.71
N THR A 346 11.81 13.58 -13.43
CA THR A 346 10.82 14.60 -13.07
C THR A 346 9.43 13.99 -12.81
N ILE A 347 8.49 14.81 -12.33
CA ILE A 347 7.09 14.41 -12.25
C ILE A 347 6.52 14.38 -13.66
N LYS A 348 5.79 13.32 -14.00
CA LYS A 348 5.09 13.20 -15.27
C LYS A 348 3.61 12.95 -15.06
N VAL A 349 2.77 13.54 -15.89
CA VAL A 349 1.32 13.40 -15.84
C VAL A 349 0.85 12.60 -17.03
N TRP A 350 0.26 11.44 -16.78
CA TRP A 350 -0.41 10.63 -17.78
C TRP A 350 -1.83 11.16 -17.98
N MET A 351 -1.95 12.10 -18.90
CA MET A 351 -3.11 12.94 -19.10
C MET A 351 -4.12 12.26 -20.03
N SER A 352 -5.38 12.20 -19.60
CA SER A 352 -6.57 11.91 -20.39
C SER A 352 -6.79 12.96 -21.49
N SER A 353 -7.79 12.75 -22.33
CA SER A 353 -8.17 13.73 -23.36
C SER A 353 -9.63 13.60 -23.78
N TYR A 354 -10.37 14.70 -23.63
CA TYR A 354 -11.76 14.84 -24.04
C TYR A 354 -12.71 13.81 -23.42
N GLY A 355 -12.54 13.51 -22.13
CA GLY A 355 -13.41 12.61 -21.38
C GLY A 355 -13.24 11.15 -21.81
N LYS A 356 -12.02 10.77 -22.23
CA LYS A 356 -11.70 9.43 -22.73
C LYS A 356 -10.46 8.88 -22.08
N HIS A 357 -10.52 7.59 -21.74
CA HIS A 357 -9.36 6.86 -21.23
C HIS A 357 -8.17 6.92 -22.19
N LEU A 358 -8.39 6.77 -23.50
CA LEU A 358 -7.35 6.76 -24.54
C LEU A 358 -7.76 7.57 -25.78
N PRO A 359 -6.81 8.15 -26.51
CA PRO A 359 -5.36 8.17 -26.24
C PRO A 359 -4.99 9.12 -25.08
N ARG A 360 -3.90 8.81 -24.38
CA ARG A 360 -3.33 9.68 -23.33
C ARG A 360 -2.03 10.31 -23.77
N THR A 361 -1.75 11.51 -23.24
CA THR A 361 -0.45 12.16 -23.39
C THR A 361 0.39 12.00 -22.12
N PHE A 362 1.69 12.18 -22.22
CA PHE A 362 2.60 12.08 -21.08
C PHE A 362 3.39 13.37 -20.93
N LYS A 363 2.85 14.28 -20.14
CA LYS A 363 3.40 15.61 -19.91
C LYS A 363 4.44 15.57 -18.81
N GLU A 364 5.52 16.32 -18.97
CA GLU A 364 6.58 16.43 -17.96
C GLU A 364 6.46 17.78 -17.27
N LEU A 365 6.44 17.79 -15.93
CA LEU A 365 6.34 19.03 -15.16
C LEU A 365 7.72 19.67 -15.02
N GLY A 366 7.78 20.98 -15.26
CA GLY A 366 8.99 21.78 -15.04
C GLY A 366 9.24 21.93 -13.54
N MET A 367 10.48 21.69 -13.09
CA MET A 367 10.85 21.85 -11.69
C MET A 367 12.20 22.51 -11.56
N GLU A 368 12.35 23.40 -10.57
CA GLU A 368 13.65 23.95 -10.21
C GLU A 368 14.54 22.88 -9.54
N ASP A 369 15.84 22.89 -9.86
CA ASP A 369 16.84 21.99 -9.31
C ASP A 369 17.29 22.41 -7.89
N TYR A 370 16.39 22.33 -6.90
CA TYR A 370 16.63 22.81 -5.53
C TYR A 370 17.81 22.16 -4.79
N TYR A 371 18.21 20.94 -5.19
CA TYR A 371 19.35 20.22 -4.60
C TYR A 371 20.50 20.00 -5.59
N GLY A 372 20.47 20.71 -6.71
CA GLY A 372 21.36 20.50 -7.85
C GLY A 372 20.83 19.45 -8.82
N LYS A 373 21.25 19.58 -10.07
CA LYS A 373 20.78 18.76 -11.20
C LYS A 373 20.87 17.27 -10.92
N GLY A 374 19.73 16.59 -11.00
CA GLY A 374 19.63 15.13 -10.81
C GLY A 374 19.78 14.65 -9.36
N ASN A 375 19.79 15.57 -8.38
CA ASN A 375 19.88 15.25 -6.96
C ASN A 375 18.55 15.43 -6.21
N MET A 376 17.42 15.47 -6.92
CA MET A 376 16.08 15.54 -6.34
C MET A 376 15.37 14.19 -6.43
N LYS A 377 14.57 13.89 -5.40
CA LYS A 377 13.60 12.79 -5.38
C LYS A 377 12.27 13.28 -4.80
N VAL A 378 11.17 12.79 -5.35
CA VAL A 378 9.82 13.01 -4.81
C VAL A 378 9.46 11.78 -3.98
N ASN A 379 9.16 11.98 -2.71
CA ASN A 379 8.79 10.88 -1.80
C ASN A 379 7.28 10.70 -1.68
N ASP A 380 6.53 11.78 -1.91
CA ASP A 380 5.09 11.77 -1.79
C ASP A 380 4.46 12.85 -2.66
N MET A 381 3.22 12.61 -3.09
CA MET A 381 2.41 13.57 -3.83
C MET A 381 0.95 13.46 -3.41
N THR A 382 0.26 14.58 -3.42
CA THR A 382 -1.19 14.68 -3.20
C THR A 382 -1.76 15.79 -4.08
N SER A 383 -3.06 15.78 -4.32
CA SER A 383 -3.74 16.75 -5.16
C SER A 383 -5.07 17.17 -4.56
N GLY A 384 -5.56 18.33 -4.98
CA GLY A 384 -6.81 18.93 -4.54
C GLY A 384 -6.83 20.41 -4.87
N ASP A 385 -8.01 21.02 -4.87
CA ASP A 385 -8.21 22.46 -5.09
C ASP A 385 -7.72 23.25 -3.85
N LEU A 386 -6.53 23.83 -3.91
CA LEU A 386 -5.89 24.49 -2.78
C LEU A 386 -6.23 25.99 -2.70
N ASP A 387 -6.52 26.62 -3.82
CA ASP A 387 -6.81 28.05 -3.89
C ASP A 387 -8.30 28.39 -4.11
N GLY A 388 -9.13 27.38 -4.35
CA GLY A 388 -10.58 27.46 -4.42
C GLY A 388 -11.11 27.86 -5.79
N ASP A 389 -10.33 27.67 -6.86
CA ASP A 389 -10.72 28.02 -8.22
C ASP A 389 -11.50 26.91 -8.96
N GLY A 390 -11.51 25.71 -8.39
CA GLY A 390 -12.23 24.54 -8.89
C GLY A 390 -11.37 23.56 -9.70
N ASP A 391 -10.13 23.90 -10.02
CA ASP A 391 -9.17 23.01 -10.66
C ASP A 391 -8.33 22.28 -9.60
N SER A 392 -7.95 21.03 -9.86
CA SER A 392 -7.11 20.28 -8.91
C SER A 392 -5.64 20.71 -9.01
N ASP A 393 -5.06 21.16 -7.91
CA ASP A 393 -3.63 21.45 -7.79
C ASP A 393 -2.81 20.20 -7.45
N LEU A 394 -1.48 20.31 -7.56
CA LEU A 394 -0.56 19.24 -7.17
C LEU A 394 0.42 19.71 -6.10
N VAL A 395 0.55 18.93 -5.03
CA VAL A 395 1.58 19.10 -3.98
C VAL A 395 2.56 17.93 -4.04
N ALA A 396 3.86 18.24 -4.05
CA ALA A 396 4.92 17.23 -4.04
C ALA A 396 5.93 17.46 -2.91
N ALA A 397 6.23 16.40 -2.16
CA ALA A 397 7.25 16.42 -1.12
C ALA A 397 8.60 15.95 -1.68
N ILE A 398 9.60 16.83 -1.69
CA ILE A 398 10.92 16.55 -2.26
C ILE A 398 12.04 16.45 -1.22
N THR A 399 12.98 15.55 -1.50
CA THR A 399 14.23 15.33 -0.74
C THR A 399 15.43 15.27 -1.68
N ARG A 400 16.66 15.29 -1.12
CA ARG A 400 17.85 14.92 -1.87
C ARG A 400 17.82 13.45 -2.29
N LYS A 401 18.35 13.16 -3.47
CA LYS A 401 18.69 11.79 -3.91
C LYS A 401 19.92 11.27 -3.15
N ASN A 402 20.93 12.12 -2.97
CA ASN A 402 22.17 11.81 -2.28
C ASN A 402 22.70 13.02 -1.47
N PRO A 403 22.95 12.87 -0.16
CA PRO A 403 22.51 11.76 0.68
C PRO A 403 20.97 11.74 0.80
N TYR A 404 20.39 10.53 0.73
CA TYR A 404 18.94 10.35 0.77
C TYR A 404 18.35 10.81 2.12
N TYR A 405 17.12 11.34 2.09
CA TYR A 405 16.40 11.93 3.25
C TYR A 405 17.02 13.17 3.92
N LEU A 406 18.06 13.77 3.32
CA LEU A 406 18.52 15.09 3.75
C LEU A 406 17.90 16.19 2.90
N GLY A 407 17.39 17.25 3.54
CA GLY A 407 16.65 18.33 2.89
C GLY A 407 15.18 17.97 2.67
N ARG A 408 14.27 18.89 3.01
CA ARG A 408 12.83 18.74 2.87
C ARG A 408 12.27 20.02 2.27
N LYS A 409 11.52 19.91 1.19
CA LYS A 409 10.75 21.01 0.60
C LYS A 409 9.41 20.48 0.11
N ILE A 410 8.43 21.36 0.13
CA ILE A 410 7.13 21.16 -0.51
C ILE A 410 7.17 21.98 -1.80
N LEU A 411 6.79 21.35 -2.91
CA LEU A 411 6.47 22.01 -4.16
C LEU A 411 4.95 22.05 -4.29
N ILE A 412 4.43 23.18 -4.72
CA ILE A 412 3.02 23.37 -5.03
C ILE A 412 3.00 23.78 -6.50
N PHE A 413 2.25 23.05 -7.31
CA PHE A 413 1.94 23.40 -8.68
C PHE A 413 0.48 23.84 -8.67
N ILE A 414 0.26 25.14 -8.91
CA ILE A 414 -1.09 25.67 -9.07
C ILE A 414 -1.56 25.28 -10.47
N ASN A 415 -2.79 24.83 -10.57
CA ASN A 415 -3.42 24.49 -11.84
C ASN A 415 -4.09 25.75 -12.41
N GLU A 416 -3.64 26.18 -13.58
CA GLU A 416 -4.23 27.33 -14.26
C GLU A 416 -4.81 26.86 -15.59
N GLU A 417 -6.14 26.70 -15.66
CA GLU A 417 -6.88 26.29 -16.86
C GLU A 417 -6.39 24.94 -17.45
N GLY A 418 -6.14 23.96 -16.58
CA GLY A 418 -5.71 22.61 -16.97
C GLY A 418 -4.19 22.40 -17.07
N GLU A 419 -3.42 23.41 -16.69
CA GLU A 419 -1.96 23.42 -16.76
C GLU A 419 -1.33 23.63 -15.37
N LEU A 420 -0.73 22.57 -14.81
CA LEU A 420 0.09 22.64 -13.60
C LEU A 420 1.37 23.46 -13.83
N ILE A 421 1.53 24.59 -13.14
CA ILE A 421 2.65 25.55 -13.28
C ILE A 421 3.62 25.61 -12.10
#